data_AF-A0A843KUK2-F1
#
_entry.id   AF-A0A843KUK2-F1
#
_cell.length_a   1.000
_cell.length_b   1.000
_cell.length_c   1.000
_cell.angle_alpha   90.00
_cell.angle_beta   90.00
_cell.angle_gamma   90.00
#
_symmetry.space_group_name_H-M   'P 1'
#
loop_
_entity.id
_entity.type
_entity.pdbx_description
1 polymer ?
#
loop_
_entity_poly.entity_id
_entity_poly.type
_entity_poly.pdbx_seq_one_letter_code
_entity_poly.pdbx_strand_id
1 'polypeptide(L)'
;MRVTLAMRPAARSFIPIEAEAIVPKNFLSGTDLSVWRGNRELRLDEVFSVFVEGSADRPEDVEVVISGDGTSRLKRVGEYMDGGKITVLGDIGMHCGNFMTGGTIEIHGNADGWLGREMAGGTILCRGDAADYCASGYRGGRKGMTGGTVEVFGRAGDFLAESIAGGTVIVHGDAGDMAGAEMHGGTLVVHADCSRPAANMKGGSCYVYGTAHGMLPTFKRIGTVQHEGRMLIHFTGDIANRGKGNLFVKDYRYLD
;
A
#
# COMPACT_ATOMS: atom_id res chain seq x y z
N MET A 1 -23.59 -5.45 8.88
CA MET A 1 -24.14 -4.62 7.76
C MET A 1 -23.26 -4.75 6.54
N ARG A 2 -23.86 -4.88 5.35
CA ARG A 2 -23.14 -4.82 4.07
C ARG A 2 -23.64 -3.63 3.26
N VAL A 3 -22.73 -2.79 2.76
CA VAL A 3 -23.02 -1.66 1.89
C VAL A 3 -22.39 -1.92 0.53
N THR A 4 -23.20 -2.00 -0.52
CA THR A 4 -22.72 -2.17 -1.89
C THR A 4 -22.84 -0.84 -2.64
N LEU A 5 -21.70 -0.38 -3.19
CA LEU A 5 -21.55 0.85 -3.96
C LEU A 5 -21.19 0.48 -5.41
N ALA A 6 -22.19 0.46 -6.29
CA ALA A 6 -21.96 0.23 -7.72
C ALA A 6 -21.85 1.57 -8.44
N MET A 7 -20.72 1.87 -9.06
CA MET A 7 -20.50 3.13 -9.77
C MET A 7 -21.53 3.29 -10.90
N ARG A 8 -22.17 4.45 -10.96
CA ARG A 8 -23.07 4.80 -12.05
C ARG A 8 -22.25 5.10 -13.31
N PRO A 9 -22.78 4.79 -14.51
CA PRO A 9 -22.16 5.21 -15.76
C PRO A 9 -21.97 6.73 -15.79
N ALA A 10 -20.72 7.17 -15.93
CA ALA A 10 -20.41 8.58 -16.09
C ALA A 10 -20.17 8.89 -17.57
N ALA A 11 -20.51 10.10 -18.02
CA ALA A 11 -20.03 10.63 -19.29
C ALA A 11 -18.49 10.54 -19.35
N ARG A 12 -17.90 10.49 -20.55
CA ARG A 12 -16.45 10.33 -20.86
C ARG A 12 -15.54 11.44 -20.29
N SER A 13 -15.62 11.71 -19.00
CA SER A 13 -14.84 12.67 -18.24
C SER A 13 -14.00 11.89 -17.24
N PHE A 14 -12.68 12.02 -17.33
CA PHE A 14 -11.72 11.32 -16.48
C PHE A 14 -11.44 12.06 -15.16
N ILE A 15 -12.30 13.00 -14.74
CA ILE A 15 -12.07 13.75 -13.49
C ILE A 15 -12.09 12.75 -12.32
N PRO A 16 -11.02 12.66 -11.49
CA PRO A 16 -10.99 11.77 -10.34
C PRO A 16 -12.07 12.09 -9.31
N ILE A 17 -12.38 11.11 -8.48
CA ILE A 17 -13.31 11.23 -7.36
C ILE A 17 -12.53 11.02 -6.06
N GLU A 18 -12.43 12.04 -5.22
CA GLU A 18 -11.89 11.91 -3.87
C GLU A 18 -13.01 11.37 -2.97
N ALA A 19 -12.79 10.19 -2.40
CA ALA A 19 -13.80 9.38 -1.73
C ALA A 19 -13.37 8.94 -0.32
N GLU A 20 -12.68 9.82 0.41
CA GLU A 20 -12.23 9.62 1.79
C GLU A 20 -13.37 9.35 2.78
N ALA A 21 -14.60 9.76 2.44
CA ALA A 21 -15.79 9.45 3.23
C ALA A 21 -16.19 7.96 3.15
N ILE A 22 -15.68 7.20 2.17
CA ILE A 22 -15.96 5.76 2.04
C ILE A 22 -15.06 4.99 3.01
N VAL A 23 -15.52 4.94 4.26
CA VAL A 23 -14.96 4.14 5.36
C VAL A 23 -16.11 3.49 6.15
N PRO A 24 -15.96 2.26 6.67
CA PRO A 24 -17.09 1.51 7.25
C PRO A 24 -17.82 2.24 8.40
N LYS A 25 -17.07 2.93 9.27
CA LYS A 25 -17.64 3.72 10.38
C LYS A 25 -18.66 4.77 9.94
N ASN A 26 -18.48 5.39 8.78
CA ASN A 26 -19.37 6.46 8.31
C ASN A 26 -20.76 5.93 7.92
N PHE A 27 -20.84 4.65 7.52
CA PHE A 27 -22.11 4.03 7.12
C PHE A 27 -23.02 3.66 8.29
N LEU A 28 -22.50 3.66 9.53
CA LEU A 28 -23.32 3.47 10.73
C LEU A 28 -24.38 4.58 10.89
N SER A 29 -24.11 5.76 10.35
CA SER A 29 -25.02 6.92 10.35
C SER A 29 -25.93 6.98 9.12
N GLY A 30 -25.91 5.95 8.27
CA GLY A 30 -26.64 5.91 7.00
C GLY A 30 -25.77 6.22 5.79
N THR A 31 -26.41 6.54 4.67
CA THR A 31 -25.74 6.70 3.36
C THR A 31 -25.72 8.14 2.86
N ASP A 32 -26.09 9.11 3.70
CA ASP A 32 -26.03 10.53 3.39
C ASP A 32 -24.60 11.04 3.55
N LEU A 33 -23.75 10.62 2.61
CA LEU A 33 -22.34 10.95 2.53
C LEU A 33 -22.08 11.73 1.23
N SER A 34 -20.98 12.48 1.21
CA SER A 34 -20.52 13.20 0.03
C SER A 34 -19.18 12.67 -0.45
N VAL A 35 -18.91 12.86 -1.74
CA VAL A 35 -17.60 12.66 -2.38
C VAL A 35 -17.28 13.89 -3.24
N TRP A 36 -16.02 14.09 -3.59
CA TRP A 36 -15.60 15.21 -4.44
C TRP A 36 -15.26 14.74 -5.84
N ARG A 37 -15.78 15.41 -6.86
CA ARG A 37 -15.34 15.27 -8.25
C ARG A 37 -14.70 16.57 -8.71
N GLY A 38 -13.37 16.61 -8.70
CA GLY A 38 -12.65 17.87 -8.90
C GLY A 38 -13.00 18.86 -7.79
N ASN A 39 -13.54 20.02 -8.16
CA ASN A 39 -13.94 21.08 -7.21
C ASN A 39 -15.43 21.04 -6.83
N ARG A 40 -16.15 19.97 -7.17
CA ARG A 40 -17.59 19.83 -6.88
C ARG A 40 -17.80 18.73 -5.86
N GLU A 41 -18.53 19.06 -4.80
CA GLU A 41 -19.09 18.08 -3.89
C GLU A 41 -20.34 17.46 -4.52
N LEU A 42 -20.45 16.14 -4.44
CA LEU A 42 -21.57 15.34 -4.94
C LEU A 42 -22.04 14.42 -3.83
N ARG A 43 -23.34 14.18 -3.75
CA ARG A 43 -23.88 13.16 -2.86
C ARG A 43 -23.44 11.77 -3.35
N LEU A 44 -23.28 10.85 -2.41
CA LEU A 44 -22.82 9.49 -2.71
C LEU A 44 -23.75 8.80 -3.73
N ASP A 45 -25.06 9.02 -3.64
CA ASP A 45 -26.07 8.42 -4.52
C ASP A 45 -26.13 9.03 -5.93
N GLU A 46 -25.50 10.19 -6.15
CA GLU A 46 -25.28 10.76 -7.49
C GLU A 46 -24.17 10.02 -8.24
N VAL A 47 -23.21 9.45 -7.51
CA VAL A 47 -22.04 8.75 -8.08
C VAL A 47 -22.24 7.23 -8.08
N PHE A 48 -22.93 6.70 -7.06
CA PHE A 48 -23.12 5.28 -6.85
C PHE A 48 -24.61 4.90 -6.80
N SER A 49 -24.92 3.70 -7.26
CA SER A 49 -26.12 2.99 -6.79
C SER A 49 -25.76 2.35 -5.45
N VAL A 50 -26.47 2.73 -4.39
CA VAL A 50 -26.18 2.34 -3.01
C VAL A 50 -27.21 1.32 -2.55
N PHE A 51 -26.75 0.16 -2.09
CA PHE A 51 -27.58 -0.89 -1.50
C PHE A 51 -27.07 -1.23 -0.11
N VAL A 52 -27.96 -1.30 0.88
CA VAL A 52 -27.61 -1.63 2.26
C VAL A 52 -28.38 -2.87 2.69
N GLU A 53 -27.66 -3.86 3.21
CA GLU A 53 -28.21 -5.12 3.71
C GLU A 53 -27.87 -5.29 5.20
N GLY A 54 -28.91 -5.50 6.01
CA GLY A 54 -28.79 -5.65 7.46
C GLY A 54 -28.45 -4.34 8.19
N SER A 55 -28.05 -4.48 9.46
CA SER A 55 -27.63 -3.39 10.33
C SER A 55 -26.30 -3.72 11.02
N ALA A 56 -25.69 -2.72 11.66
CA ALA A 56 -24.51 -2.86 12.48
C ALA A 56 -24.45 -1.69 13.46
N ASP A 57 -23.92 -1.94 14.66
CA ASP A 57 -23.73 -0.92 15.70
C ASP A 57 -22.26 -0.51 15.85
N ARG A 58 -21.34 -1.23 15.20
CA ARG A 58 -19.89 -1.03 15.32
C ARG A 58 -19.21 -1.11 13.94
N PRO A 59 -18.13 -0.34 13.70
CA PRO A 59 -17.45 -0.33 12.41
C PRO A 59 -16.91 -1.70 11.98
N GLU A 60 -16.45 -2.53 12.92
CA GLU A 60 -15.95 -3.89 12.66
C GLU A 60 -16.98 -4.82 12.01
N ASP A 61 -18.27 -4.54 12.19
CA ASP A 61 -19.37 -5.35 11.67
C ASP A 61 -19.91 -4.81 10.32
N VAL A 62 -19.16 -3.89 9.69
CA VAL A 62 -19.52 -3.26 8.40
C VAL A 62 -18.56 -3.70 7.30
N GLU A 63 -19.12 -4.23 6.22
CA GLU A 63 -18.42 -4.48 4.95
C GLU A 63 -18.92 -3.49 3.89
N VAL A 64 -18.01 -2.80 3.21
CA VAL A 64 -18.30 -1.97 2.04
C VAL A 64 -17.76 -2.68 0.79
N VAL A 65 -18.60 -2.90 -0.21
CA VAL A 65 -18.22 -3.51 -1.48
C VAL A 65 -18.38 -2.49 -2.60
N ILE A 66 -17.30 -2.21 -3.32
CA ILE A 66 -17.25 -1.20 -4.37
C ILE A 66 -17.03 -1.88 -5.72
N SER A 67 -17.81 -1.51 -6.74
CA SER A 67 -17.74 -2.12 -8.07
C SER A 67 -18.06 -1.15 -9.20
N GLY A 68 -17.70 -1.55 -10.43
CA GLY A 68 -17.98 -0.82 -11.67
C GLY A 68 -16.71 -0.37 -12.40
N ASP A 69 -16.81 -0.09 -13.70
CA ASP A 69 -15.65 0.14 -14.58
C ASP A 69 -14.83 1.40 -14.23
N GLY A 70 -15.34 2.27 -13.37
CA GLY A 70 -14.72 3.53 -13.01
C GLY A 70 -13.92 3.51 -11.71
N THR A 71 -13.75 2.37 -11.03
CA THR A 71 -13.20 2.34 -9.66
C THR A 71 -11.75 2.82 -9.59
N SER A 72 -10.98 2.70 -10.68
CA SER A 72 -9.63 3.27 -10.81
C SER A 72 -9.58 4.80 -10.66
N ARG A 73 -10.72 5.49 -10.75
CA ARG A 73 -10.82 6.94 -10.55
C ARG A 73 -11.10 7.34 -9.11
N LEU A 74 -11.44 6.38 -8.25
CA LEU A 74 -11.71 6.61 -6.84
C LEU A 74 -10.38 6.72 -6.10
N LYS A 75 -10.16 7.86 -5.47
CA LYS A 75 -8.99 8.14 -4.65
C LYS A 75 -9.37 8.17 -3.18
N ARG A 76 -8.39 7.94 -2.30
CA ARG A 76 -8.53 8.08 -0.84
C ARG A 76 -9.56 7.16 -0.17
N VAL A 77 -10.07 6.14 -0.87
CA VAL A 77 -10.96 5.14 -0.27
C VAL A 77 -10.25 4.46 0.90
N GLY A 78 -10.91 4.34 2.05
CA GLY A 78 -10.29 3.72 3.22
C GLY A 78 -9.29 4.61 3.97
N GLU A 79 -9.18 5.90 3.65
CA GLU A 79 -8.27 6.80 4.36
C GLU A 79 -8.67 6.95 5.85
N TYR A 80 -7.69 6.86 6.76
CA TYR A 80 -7.88 6.80 8.22
C TYR A 80 -8.81 5.66 8.70
N MET A 81 -8.92 4.56 7.94
CA MET A 81 -9.83 3.47 8.31
C MET A 81 -9.42 2.83 9.64
N ASP A 82 -10.39 2.68 10.53
CA ASP A 82 -10.24 2.12 11.88
C ASP A 82 -11.39 1.14 12.14
N GLY A 83 -11.30 -0.03 11.51
CA GLY A 83 -12.24 -1.15 11.65
C GLY A 83 -13.11 -1.42 10.42
N GLY A 84 -13.61 -2.65 10.32
CA GLY A 84 -14.48 -3.12 9.23
C GLY A 84 -13.71 -3.61 8.01
N LYS A 85 -14.43 -3.83 6.91
CA LYS A 85 -13.88 -4.32 5.64
C LYS A 85 -14.29 -3.44 4.47
N ILE A 86 -13.36 -3.16 3.55
CA ILE A 86 -13.65 -2.65 2.21
C ILE A 86 -13.17 -3.68 1.19
N THR A 87 -14.03 -4.03 0.23
CA THR A 87 -13.70 -4.89 -0.91
C THR A 87 -13.91 -4.12 -2.21
N VAL A 88 -12.86 -3.91 -3.00
CA VAL A 88 -12.92 -3.26 -4.33
C VAL A 88 -12.88 -4.33 -5.41
N LEU A 89 -13.97 -4.50 -6.15
CA LEU A 89 -14.11 -5.46 -7.25
C LEU A 89 -13.57 -4.89 -8.57
N GLY A 90 -12.31 -4.49 -8.57
CA GLY A 90 -11.64 -3.87 -9.71
C GLY A 90 -10.38 -3.12 -9.28
N ASP A 91 -9.92 -2.23 -10.15
CA ASP A 91 -8.80 -1.33 -9.88
C ASP A 91 -9.20 -0.22 -8.91
N ILE A 92 -8.24 0.38 -8.22
CA ILE A 92 -8.43 1.54 -7.33
C ILE A 92 -7.43 2.65 -7.66
N GLY A 93 -7.86 3.90 -7.50
CA GLY A 93 -7.01 5.06 -7.68
C GLY A 93 -6.08 5.32 -6.49
N MET A 94 -5.38 6.45 -6.56
CA MET A 94 -4.35 6.83 -5.60
C MET A 94 -4.85 6.91 -4.16
N HIS A 95 -3.93 6.75 -3.20
CA HIS A 95 -4.16 7.04 -1.78
C HIS A 95 -5.13 6.10 -1.06
N CYS A 96 -5.47 4.95 -1.64
CA CYS A 96 -6.32 3.96 -0.97
C CYS A 96 -5.65 3.48 0.34
N GLY A 97 -6.38 3.49 1.44
CA GLY A 97 -5.90 3.02 2.74
C GLY A 97 -4.84 3.91 3.41
N ASN A 98 -4.65 5.14 2.96
CA ASN A 98 -3.72 6.06 3.60
C ASN A 98 -4.07 6.28 5.08
N PHE A 99 -3.05 6.34 5.95
CA PHE A 99 -3.21 6.54 7.39
C PHE A 99 -4.10 5.52 8.11
N MET A 100 -4.40 4.37 7.50
CA MET A 100 -5.23 3.34 8.10
C MET A 100 -4.61 2.83 9.42
N THR A 101 -5.45 2.67 10.44
CA THR A 101 -5.07 2.20 11.78
C THR A 101 -5.65 0.83 12.10
N GLY A 102 -6.69 0.38 11.40
CA GLY A 102 -7.31 -0.92 11.61
C GLY A 102 -8.32 -1.31 10.53
N GLY A 103 -8.73 -2.58 10.52
CA GLY A 103 -9.64 -3.14 9.51
C GLY A 103 -8.92 -3.82 8.34
N THR A 104 -9.65 -4.11 7.27
CA THR A 104 -9.12 -4.75 6.06
C THR A 104 -9.60 -4.07 4.78
N ILE A 105 -8.69 -3.83 3.84
CA ILE A 105 -9.00 -3.44 2.47
C ILE A 105 -8.52 -4.54 1.53
N GLU A 106 -9.41 -5.08 0.70
CA GLU A 106 -9.09 -6.06 -0.34
C GLU A 106 -9.40 -5.48 -1.72
N ILE A 107 -8.40 -5.42 -2.59
CA ILE A 107 -8.48 -4.87 -3.95
C ILE A 107 -8.29 -6.02 -4.93
N HIS A 108 -9.28 -6.29 -5.77
CA HIS A 108 -9.24 -7.40 -6.73
C HIS A 108 -8.45 -7.07 -8.01
N GLY A 109 -8.23 -5.79 -8.31
CA GLY A 109 -7.42 -5.31 -9.42
C GLY A 109 -6.11 -4.65 -8.96
N ASN A 110 -5.69 -3.64 -9.71
CA ASN A 110 -4.49 -2.86 -9.46
C ASN A 110 -4.77 -1.65 -8.56
N ALA A 111 -3.74 -1.15 -7.90
CA ALA A 111 -3.77 0.08 -7.12
C ALA A 111 -2.81 1.12 -7.70
N ASP A 112 -3.29 2.35 -7.87
CA ASP A 112 -2.44 3.48 -8.25
C ASP A 112 -1.58 3.97 -7.06
N GLY A 113 -0.79 5.02 -7.29
CA GLY A 113 0.30 5.42 -6.40
C GLY A 113 -0.15 5.78 -4.98
N TRP A 114 0.79 5.63 -4.04
CA TRP A 114 0.56 5.83 -2.61
C TRP A 114 -0.52 4.92 -2.02
N LEU A 115 -0.58 3.65 -2.40
CA LEU A 115 -1.38 2.66 -1.67
C LEU A 115 -0.85 2.52 -0.23
N GLY A 116 -1.70 2.70 0.78
CA GLY A 116 -1.33 2.47 2.19
C GLY A 116 -0.25 3.40 2.75
N ARG A 117 -0.12 4.62 2.22
CA ARG A 117 0.86 5.60 2.72
C ARG A 117 0.64 5.86 4.21
N GLU A 118 1.71 5.86 4.99
CA GLU A 118 1.69 6.22 6.41
C GLU A 118 0.69 5.40 7.26
N MET A 119 0.41 4.16 6.87
CA MET A 119 -0.37 3.21 7.67
C MET A 119 0.26 2.97 9.05
N ALA A 120 -0.59 2.82 10.07
CA ALA A 120 -0.18 2.47 11.44
C ALA A 120 -0.73 1.11 11.90
N GLY A 121 -1.73 0.56 11.21
CA GLY A 121 -2.33 -0.74 11.53
C GLY A 121 -3.34 -1.18 10.47
N GLY A 122 -3.88 -2.40 10.61
CA GLY A 122 -4.78 -3.01 9.63
C GLY A 122 -4.06 -3.79 8.52
N THR A 123 -4.82 -4.22 7.53
CA THR A 123 -4.34 -5.05 6.41
C THR A 123 -4.85 -4.54 5.07
N ILE A 124 -3.96 -4.40 4.09
CA ILE A 124 -4.29 -4.17 2.69
C ILE A 124 -3.82 -5.36 1.87
N LEU A 125 -4.73 -5.95 1.09
CA LEU A 125 -4.45 -7.02 0.11
C LEU A 125 -4.73 -6.49 -1.30
N CYS A 126 -3.70 -6.36 -2.14
CA CYS A 126 -3.83 -5.99 -3.55
C CYS A 126 -3.56 -7.20 -4.43
N ARG A 127 -4.58 -7.70 -5.14
CA ARG A 127 -4.46 -8.88 -6.01
C ARG A 127 -3.69 -8.62 -7.30
N GLY A 128 -3.67 -7.37 -7.78
CA GLY A 128 -2.91 -6.94 -8.94
C GLY A 128 -1.60 -6.25 -8.57
N ASP A 129 -1.22 -5.29 -9.40
CA ASP A 129 -0.03 -4.46 -9.23
C ASP A 129 -0.33 -3.22 -8.37
N ALA A 130 0.68 -2.72 -7.67
CA ALA A 130 0.66 -1.42 -7.01
C ALA A 130 1.64 -0.47 -7.72
N ALA A 131 1.23 0.78 -7.96
CA ALA A 131 2.13 1.78 -8.54
C ALA A 131 3.12 2.34 -7.49
N ASP A 132 3.77 3.45 -7.83
CA ASP A 132 4.83 4.06 -7.04
C ASP A 132 4.37 4.42 -5.61
N TYR A 133 5.33 4.47 -4.68
CA TYR A 133 5.12 4.89 -3.30
C TYR A 133 4.11 4.02 -2.51
N CYS A 134 3.90 2.77 -2.93
CA CYS A 134 3.15 1.80 -2.12
C CYS A 134 3.80 1.66 -0.73
N ALA A 135 3.01 1.78 0.35
CA ALA A 135 3.44 1.72 1.74
C ALA A 135 4.53 2.75 2.14
N SER A 136 4.58 3.91 1.48
CA SER A 136 5.63 4.92 1.69
C SER A 136 5.33 5.94 2.80
N GLY A 137 6.23 6.93 2.93
CA GLY A 137 5.96 8.21 3.58
C GLY A 137 5.41 9.27 2.63
N TYR A 138 5.10 10.45 3.18
CA TYR A 138 4.80 11.64 2.38
C TYR A 138 6.06 12.48 2.12
N ARG A 139 5.99 13.31 1.08
CA ARG A 139 7.11 14.17 0.65
C ARG A 139 7.60 15.06 1.79
N GLY A 140 8.88 14.93 2.12
CA GLY A 140 9.53 15.68 3.21
C GLY A 140 9.29 15.11 4.61
N GLY A 141 8.46 14.07 4.74
CA GLY A 141 8.28 13.30 5.96
C GLY A 141 9.53 12.47 6.30
N ARG A 142 9.69 12.11 7.58
CA ARG A 142 10.81 11.26 8.06
C ARG A 142 10.39 9.85 8.43
N LYS A 143 9.09 9.56 8.45
CA LYS A 143 8.54 8.24 8.78
C LYS A 143 7.31 8.03 7.92
N GLY A 144 7.32 6.95 7.14
CA GLY A 144 6.18 6.49 6.38
C GLY A 144 5.31 5.54 7.18
N MET A 145 5.01 4.38 6.60
CA MET A 145 4.27 3.31 7.29
C MET A 145 4.97 2.92 8.61
N THR A 146 4.20 2.86 9.70
CA THR A 146 4.66 2.54 11.06
C THR A 146 4.10 1.23 11.62
N GLY A 147 3.08 0.67 10.98
CA GLY A 147 2.47 -0.59 11.39
C GLY A 147 1.43 -1.08 10.38
N GLY A 148 0.88 -2.27 10.61
CA GLY A 148 -0.02 -2.95 9.67
C GLY A 148 0.70 -3.84 8.67
N THR A 149 -0.05 -4.40 7.73
CA THR A 149 0.46 -5.25 6.64
C THR A 149 -0.09 -4.79 5.29
N VAL A 150 0.80 -4.65 4.31
CA VAL A 150 0.44 -4.43 2.90
C VAL A 150 1.00 -5.59 2.09
N GLU A 151 0.14 -6.36 1.42
CA GLU A 151 0.53 -7.47 0.58
C GLU A 151 0.03 -7.27 -0.86
N VAL A 152 0.97 -7.25 -1.81
CA VAL A 152 0.73 -7.04 -3.24
C VAL A 152 1.10 -8.33 -3.98
N PHE A 153 0.11 -8.97 -4.61
CA PHE A 153 0.30 -10.24 -5.32
C PHE A 153 0.93 -10.07 -6.71
N GLY A 154 0.88 -8.86 -7.27
CA GLY A 154 1.60 -8.47 -8.49
C GLY A 154 2.93 -7.78 -8.20
N ARG A 155 3.24 -6.78 -9.02
CA ARG A 155 4.43 -5.92 -8.93
C ARG A 155 4.17 -4.66 -8.13
N ALA A 156 5.24 -4.01 -7.68
CA ALA A 156 5.21 -2.68 -7.11
C ALA A 156 6.09 -1.69 -7.87
N GLY A 157 5.67 -0.43 -7.98
CA GLY A 157 6.41 0.64 -8.63
C GLY A 157 7.63 1.14 -7.86
N ASP A 158 8.10 2.32 -8.22
CA ASP A 158 9.26 2.98 -7.62
C ASP A 158 8.95 3.43 -6.19
N PHE A 159 9.97 3.53 -5.35
CA PHE A 159 9.85 3.98 -3.95
C PHE A 159 8.88 3.15 -3.10
N LEU A 160 8.69 1.87 -3.45
CA LEU A 160 8.00 0.90 -2.60
C LEU A 160 8.57 0.94 -1.18
N ALA A 161 7.71 1.08 -0.18
CA ALA A 161 8.05 1.13 1.24
C ALA A 161 9.11 2.19 1.60
N GLU A 162 9.16 3.29 0.84
CA GLU A 162 10.03 4.42 1.15
C GLU A 162 9.74 4.96 2.56
N SER A 163 10.80 5.23 3.33
CA SER A 163 10.72 5.69 4.71
C SER A 163 9.93 4.79 5.68
N ILE A 164 9.69 3.52 5.36
CA ILE A 164 9.00 2.59 6.26
C ILE A 164 9.72 2.52 7.62
N ALA A 165 8.96 2.69 8.69
CA ALA A 165 9.43 2.76 10.06
C ALA A 165 8.88 1.61 10.95
N GLY A 166 7.93 0.83 10.43
CA GLY A 166 7.35 -0.34 11.08
C GLY A 166 6.32 -1.01 10.17
N GLY A 167 5.75 -2.13 10.62
CA GLY A 167 4.85 -2.95 9.79
C GLY A 167 5.58 -3.85 8.80
N THR A 168 4.80 -4.48 7.94
CA THR A 168 5.27 -5.48 6.97
C THR A 168 4.71 -5.20 5.58
N VAL A 169 5.59 -5.18 4.58
CA VAL A 169 5.23 -5.02 3.17
C VAL A 169 5.74 -6.22 2.40
N ILE A 170 4.85 -6.90 1.67
CA ILE A 170 5.17 -8.10 0.89
C ILE A 170 4.75 -7.87 -0.55
N VAL A 171 5.67 -8.07 -1.49
CA VAL A 171 5.42 -8.01 -2.94
C VAL A 171 5.84 -9.33 -3.57
N HIS A 172 4.90 -10.00 -4.23
CA HIS A 172 5.12 -11.31 -4.84
C HIS A 172 5.83 -11.22 -6.20
N GLY A 173 5.72 -10.08 -6.88
CA GLY A 173 6.42 -9.78 -8.13
C GLY A 173 7.66 -8.91 -7.94
N ASP A 174 7.99 -8.19 -9.02
CA ASP A 174 9.11 -7.24 -9.08
C ASP A 174 8.77 -5.96 -8.31
N ALA A 175 9.79 -5.30 -7.77
CA ALA A 175 9.71 -3.94 -7.26
C ALA A 175 10.51 -2.98 -8.16
N GLY A 176 10.02 -1.75 -8.28
CA GLY A 176 10.70 -0.70 -9.02
C GLY A 176 12.01 -0.25 -8.37
N ASP A 177 12.40 0.97 -8.71
CA ASP A 177 13.59 1.59 -8.20
C ASP A 177 13.47 2.03 -6.74
N MET A 178 14.58 2.03 -6.02
CA MET A 178 14.67 2.58 -4.66
C MET A 178 13.72 1.91 -3.66
N ALA A 179 13.44 0.61 -3.83
CA ALA A 179 12.61 -0.16 -2.91
C ALA A 179 13.19 -0.15 -1.48
N GLY A 180 12.42 0.29 -0.51
CA GLY A 180 12.84 0.44 0.89
C GLY A 180 13.85 1.57 1.12
N ALA A 181 13.95 2.55 0.22
CA ALA A 181 14.78 3.73 0.43
C ALA A 181 14.39 4.45 1.73
N GLU A 182 15.38 5.02 2.43
CA GLU A 182 15.20 5.70 3.71
C GLU A 182 14.58 4.83 4.83
N MET A 183 14.52 3.50 4.69
CA MET A 183 13.89 2.62 5.68
C MET A 183 14.48 2.84 7.10
N HIS A 184 13.60 3.03 8.09
CA HIS A 184 13.94 3.23 9.50
C HIS A 184 13.64 1.99 10.36
N GLY A 185 12.72 1.14 9.93
CA GLY A 185 12.25 -0.04 10.65
C GLY A 185 11.33 -0.90 9.77
N GLY A 186 10.62 -1.83 10.37
CA GLY A 186 9.70 -2.71 9.64
C GLY A 186 10.40 -3.76 8.78
N THR A 187 9.59 -4.45 7.98
CA THR A 187 10.02 -5.52 7.09
C THR A 187 9.48 -5.30 5.68
N LEU A 188 10.36 -5.29 4.68
CA LEU A 188 10.02 -5.36 3.26
C LEU A 188 10.46 -6.71 2.69
N VAL A 189 9.57 -7.40 1.98
CA VAL A 189 9.85 -8.63 1.26
C VAL A 189 9.49 -8.45 -0.22
N VAL A 190 10.44 -8.67 -1.12
CA VAL A 190 10.26 -8.68 -2.57
C VAL A 190 10.62 -10.09 -3.07
N HIS A 191 9.64 -10.80 -3.64
CA HIS A 191 9.85 -12.19 -4.06
C HIS A 191 10.60 -12.33 -5.40
N ALA A 192 10.64 -11.27 -6.22
CA ALA A 192 11.36 -11.24 -7.50
C ALA A 192 12.45 -10.14 -7.50
N ASP A 193 12.64 -9.45 -8.62
CA ASP A 193 13.75 -8.52 -8.83
C ASP A 193 13.43 -7.11 -8.31
N CYS A 194 14.47 -6.34 -7.95
CA CYS A 194 14.32 -4.93 -7.62
C CYS A 194 15.56 -4.11 -7.99
N SER A 195 15.42 -2.78 -8.04
CA SER A 195 16.54 -1.86 -8.34
C SER A 195 16.89 -0.95 -7.16
N ARG A 196 18.19 -0.75 -6.92
CA ARG A 196 18.77 0.09 -5.85
C ARG A 196 18.06 -0.06 -4.49
N PRO A 197 17.89 -1.29 -3.96
CA PRO A 197 17.14 -1.49 -2.74
C PRO A 197 17.83 -0.85 -1.53
N ALA A 198 17.02 -0.45 -0.56
CA ALA A 198 17.42 -0.02 0.78
C ALA A 198 18.40 1.18 0.80
N ALA A 199 18.39 2.01 -0.23
CA ALA A 199 19.21 3.20 -0.30
C ALA A 199 19.01 4.11 0.94
N ASN A 200 20.10 4.51 1.60
CA ASN A 200 20.06 5.30 2.83
C ASN A 200 19.23 4.68 3.98
N MET A 201 19.09 3.35 4.02
CA MET A 201 18.45 2.63 5.13
C MET A 201 19.16 2.91 6.46
N LYS A 202 18.38 3.22 7.50
CA LYS A 202 18.83 3.42 8.89
C LYS A 202 18.63 2.18 9.77
N GLY A 203 17.56 1.41 9.52
CA GLY A 203 17.17 0.24 10.29
C GLY A 203 16.19 -0.65 9.52
N GLY A 204 15.61 -1.66 10.18
CA GLY A 204 14.66 -2.59 9.54
C GLY A 204 15.32 -3.74 8.78
N SER A 205 14.50 -4.49 8.04
CA SER A 205 14.93 -5.61 7.22
C SER A 205 14.29 -5.57 5.83
N CYS A 206 15.11 -5.70 4.78
CA CYS A 206 14.68 -5.83 3.40
C CYS A 206 15.15 -7.19 2.85
N TYR A 207 14.22 -7.99 2.34
CA TYR A 207 14.47 -9.30 1.74
C TYR A 207 14.17 -9.24 0.24
N VAL A 208 15.11 -9.66 -0.59
CA VAL A 208 14.98 -9.74 -2.04
C VAL A 208 15.29 -11.17 -2.48
N TYR A 209 14.28 -11.89 -2.96
CA TYR A 209 14.42 -13.28 -3.38
C TYR A 209 14.74 -13.46 -4.87
N GLY A 210 14.69 -12.40 -5.68
CA GLY A 210 15.29 -12.33 -7.00
C GLY A 210 16.66 -11.66 -6.98
N THR A 211 16.91 -10.80 -7.95
CA THR A 211 18.15 -10.05 -8.13
C THR A 211 17.99 -8.60 -7.66
N ALA A 212 18.88 -8.15 -6.77
CA ALA A 212 19.05 -6.74 -6.46
C ALA A 212 19.97 -6.06 -7.50
N HIS A 213 19.38 -5.31 -8.43
CA HIS A 213 20.10 -4.57 -9.47
C HIS A 213 20.60 -3.22 -8.96
N GLY A 214 21.78 -2.80 -9.43
CA GLY A 214 22.36 -1.51 -9.06
C GLY A 214 22.55 -1.36 -7.55
N MET A 215 22.83 -2.47 -6.85
CA MET A 215 22.98 -2.48 -5.40
C MET A 215 24.07 -1.49 -4.98
N LEU A 216 23.79 -0.69 -3.95
CA LEU A 216 24.74 0.32 -3.51
C LEU A 216 26.01 -0.33 -2.92
N PRO A 217 27.22 0.16 -3.28
CA PRO A 217 28.49 -0.40 -2.80
C PRO A 217 28.76 -0.09 -1.32
N THR A 218 27.84 0.59 -0.63
CA THR A 218 27.94 1.03 0.77
C THR A 218 27.34 0.03 1.76
N PHE A 219 26.81 -1.09 1.29
CA PHE A 219 26.39 -2.23 2.11
C PHE A 219 27.56 -3.20 2.35
N LYS A 220 27.82 -3.55 3.61
CA LYS A 220 28.85 -4.53 3.98
C LYS A 220 28.26 -5.91 4.11
N ARG A 221 28.79 -6.86 3.34
CA ARG A 221 28.47 -8.29 3.50
C ARG A 221 28.95 -8.78 4.87
N ILE A 222 28.08 -9.49 5.60
CA ILE A 222 28.38 -10.03 6.93
C ILE A 222 28.13 -11.53 7.07
N GLY A 223 27.45 -12.17 6.10
CA GLY A 223 27.30 -13.61 6.11
C GLY A 223 26.22 -14.12 5.16
N THR A 224 25.63 -15.24 5.52
CA THR A 224 24.45 -15.82 4.89
C THR A 224 23.44 -16.24 5.96
N VAL A 225 22.16 -16.29 5.60
CA VAL A 225 21.07 -16.71 6.48
C VAL A 225 20.13 -17.66 5.74
N GLN A 226 19.46 -18.56 6.46
CA GLN A 226 18.34 -19.34 5.96
C GLN A 226 17.04 -18.61 6.30
N HIS A 227 16.23 -18.27 5.30
CA HIS A 227 14.91 -17.67 5.47
C HIS A 227 13.93 -18.34 4.51
N GLU A 228 12.80 -18.82 5.03
CA GLU A 228 11.78 -19.57 4.28
C GLU A 228 12.34 -20.71 3.40
N GLY A 229 13.33 -21.44 3.93
CA GLY A 229 13.98 -22.55 3.24
C GLY A 229 14.95 -22.13 2.11
N ARG A 230 15.22 -20.84 1.96
CA ARG A 230 16.17 -20.27 0.99
C ARG A 230 17.38 -19.68 1.69
N MET A 231 18.55 -19.86 1.11
CA MET A 231 19.76 -19.21 1.56
C MET A 231 19.88 -17.82 0.94
N LEU A 232 20.06 -16.79 1.77
CA LEU A 232 20.24 -15.40 1.35
C LEU A 232 21.59 -14.88 1.82
N ILE A 233 22.18 -13.99 1.04
CA ILE A 233 23.38 -13.24 1.40
C ILE A 233 22.96 -12.08 2.29
N HIS A 234 23.60 -11.96 3.46
CA HIS A 234 23.27 -10.92 4.44
C HIS A 234 24.27 -9.78 4.37
N PHE A 235 23.73 -8.58 4.18
CA PHE A 235 24.42 -7.31 4.23
C PHE A 235 23.89 -6.45 5.38
N THR A 236 24.77 -5.63 5.95
CA THR A 236 24.40 -4.56 6.88
C THR A 236 24.74 -3.19 6.28
N GLY A 237 23.87 -2.22 6.50
CA GLY A 237 24.01 -0.87 5.99
C GLY A 237 22.72 -0.04 6.14
N ASP A 238 22.62 1.10 5.49
CA ASP A 238 23.60 1.72 4.60
C ASP A 238 24.74 2.40 5.40
N ILE A 239 25.98 1.93 5.26
CA ILE A 239 27.11 2.37 6.11
C ILE A 239 27.50 3.82 5.83
N ALA A 240 27.36 4.30 4.60
CA ALA A 240 27.64 5.69 4.25
C ALA A 240 26.83 6.67 5.12
N ASN A 241 25.70 6.18 5.61
CA ASN A 241 24.69 6.90 6.34
C ASN A 241 24.56 6.50 7.81
N ARG A 242 25.56 5.76 8.32
CA ARG A 242 25.61 5.17 9.68
C ARG A 242 24.42 4.26 9.98
N GLY A 243 23.79 3.71 8.94
CA GLY A 243 22.69 2.77 9.04
C GLY A 243 23.13 1.42 9.59
N LYS A 244 22.20 0.75 10.26
CA LYS A 244 22.38 -0.58 10.85
C LYS A 244 21.25 -1.54 10.45
N GLY A 245 20.61 -1.26 9.31
CA GLY A 245 19.57 -2.11 8.77
C GLY A 245 20.15 -3.37 8.13
N ASN A 246 19.25 -4.26 7.75
CA ASN A 246 19.56 -5.56 7.20
C ASN A 246 19.04 -5.65 5.77
N LEU A 247 19.93 -5.96 4.84
CA LEU A 247 19.57 -6.27 3.46
C LEU A 247 19.94 -7.74 3.20
N PHE A 248 18.94 -8.53 2.84
CA PHE A 248 19.08 -9.94 2.49
C PHE A 248 18.75 -10.12 1.02
N VAL A 249 19.69 -10.62 0.24
CA VAL A 249 19.51 -10.79 -1.20
C VAL A 249 19.87 -12.21 -1.62
N LYS A 250 19.11 -12.79 -2.54
CA LYS A 250 19.50 -14.05 -3.18
C LYS A 250 20.65 -13.81 -4.15
N ASP A 251 20.43 -12.90 -5.09
CA ASP A 251 21.41 -12.50 -6.12
C ASP A 251 21.52 -10.96 -6.16
N TYR A 252 22.66 -10.42 -6.63
CA TYR A 252 22.84 -8.97 -6.76
C TYR A 252 23.86 -8.57 -7.83
N ARG A 253 23.72 -7.34 -8.33
CA ARG A 253 24.71 -6.65 -9.17
C ARG A 253 24.96 -5.27 -8.59
N TYR A 254 26.21 -4.88 -8.42
CA TYR A 254 26.54 -3.53 -7.94
C TYR A 254 26.15 -2.47 -8.98
N LEU A 255 25.99 -1.24 -8.51
CA LEU A 255 25.99 -0.06 -9.36
C LEU A 255 27.38 0.10 -9.98
N ASP A 256 27.49 0.04 -11.30
CA ASP A 256 28.72 0.30 -12.06
C ASP A 256 29.13 1.79 -12.00
#